data_AF-A0AAJ2U992-F1
#
_entry.id   AF-A0AAJ2U992-F1
#
_cell.length_a   1.000
_cell.length_b   1.000
_cell.length_c   1.000
_cell.angle_alpha   90.00
_cell.angle_beta   90.00
_cell.angle_gamma   90.00
#
_symmetry.space_group_name_H-M   'P 1'
#
loop_
_entity.id
_entity.type
_entity.pdbx_description
1 polymer ?
#
loop_
_entity_poly.entity_id
_entity_poly.type
_entity_poly.pdbx_seq_one_letter_code
_entity_poly.pdbx_strand_id
1 'polypeptide(L)'
;MTVSLELLGRGPSRPDLLDDLVVDEASIVSALARWSAPAPVEVEPAAAAGLPALDAVAGVLAAGTPAVVDVAPGLAGPGPAADHLADLLAVAAHSGVGFGSGLVPRCADADQVWAILAGAVAAMTGADVRAAIAGPDPARILGLSRSAREAIRDVVTCALVPGGRVDAVSADLASVDGP
;
A
#
# COMPACT_ATOMS: atom_id res chain seq x y z
N MET A 1 -17.66 28.19 20.55
CA MET A 1 -16.75 27.22 19.92
C MET A 1 -17.42 26.69 18.67
N THR A 2 -17.04 27.19 17.50
CA THR A 2 -17.49 26.67 16.21
C THR A 2 -16.67 25.44 15.89
N VAL A 3 -17.29 24.26 15.99
CA VAL A 3 -16.70 23.01 15.50
C VAL A 3 -16.71 23.11 13.97
N SER A 4 -15.53 23.08 13.33
CA SER A 4 -15.44 23.06 11.86
C SER A 4 -16.16 21.83 11.32
N LEU A 5 -17.18 22.06 10.48
CA LEU A 5 -17.95 21.00 9.81
C LEU A 5 -17.06 20.11 8.92
N GLU A 6 -15.86 20.56 8.54
CA GLU A 6 -14.85 19.74 7.83
C GLU A 6 -14.39 18.52 8.65
N LEU A 7 -14.41 18.59 9.99
CA LEU A 7 -14.09 17.44 10.85
C LEU A 7 -15.24 16.42 10.92
N LEU A 8 -16.46 16.83 10.60
CA LEU A 8 -17.66 15.97 10.55
C LEU A 8 -17.85 15.31 9.18
N GLY A 9 -17.15 15.79 8.15
CA GLY A 9 -17.03 15.12 6.85
C GLY A 9 -16.03 13.98 6.83
N ARG A 10 -15.35 13.70 7.97
CA ARG A 10 -14.52 12.52 8.11
C ARG A 10 -15.43 11.31 7.91
N GLY A 11 -15.26 10.62 6.79
CA GLY A 11 -15.73 9.25 6.63
C GLY A 11 -15.28 8.39 7.83
N PRO A 12 -15.81 7.17 7.96
CA PRO A 12 -15.42 6.29 9.07
C PRO A 12 -13.89 6.28 9.23
N SER A 13 -13.43 6.34 10.49
CA SER A 13 -12.01 6.23 10.83
C SER A 13 -11.42 5.09 10.00
N ARG A 14 -10.36 5.35 9.23
CA ARG A 14 -9.72 4.28 8.47
C ARG A 14 -9.33 3.15 9.43
N PRO A 15 -9.41 1.89 8.97
CA PRO A 15 -8.92 0.77 9.74
C PRO A 15 -7.47 1.01 10.19
N ASP A 16 -7.07 0.41 11.32
CA ASP A 16 -5.65 0.35 11.67
C ASP A 16 -4.87 -0.42 10.57
N LEU A 17 -3.55 -0.37 10.56
CA LEU A 17 -2.73 -0.82 9.43
C LEU A 17 -3.11 -2.19 8.87
N LEU A 18 -3.31 -3.18 9.74
CA LEU A 18 -3.60 -4.57 9.34
C LEU A 18 -5.11 -4.83 9.12
N ASP A 19 -5.98 -4.00 9.68
CA ASP A 19 -7.43 -4.16 9.55
C ASP A 19 -7.83 -3.95 8.09
N ASP A 20 -8.48 -4.95 7.48
CA ASP A 20 -8.83 -4.95 6.05
C ASP A 20 -7.62 -4.57 5.14
N LEU A 21 -6.39 -4.91 5.55
CA LEU A 21 -5.19 -4.66 4.75
C LEU A 21 -5.17 -5.53 3.51
N VAL A 22 -5.57 -6.78 3.67
CA VAL A 22 -5.48 -7.82 2.65
C VAL A 22 -6.88 -8.09 2.10
N VAL A 23 -7.00 -8.04 0.78
CA VAL A 23 -8.23 -8.28 0.05
C VAL A 23 -7.96 -9.15 -1.18
N ASP A 24 -8.99 -9.78 -1.71
CA ASP A 24 -8.92 -10.43 -3.02
C ASP A 24 -9.59 -9.57 -4.11
N GLU A 25 -9.38 -9.95 -5.37
CA GLU A 25 -9.94 -9.24 -6.54
C GLU A 25 -11.48 -9.16 -6.51
N ALA A 26 -12.15 -10.15 -5.91
CA ALA A 26 -13.60 -10.18 -5.82
C ALA A 26 -14.15 -9.19 -4.77
N SER A 27 -13.37 -8.90 -3.73
CA SER A 27 -13.80 -8.11 -2.56
C SER A 27 -13.27 -6.68 -2.53
N ILE A 28 -12.23 -6.36 -3.32
CA ILE A 28 -11.56 -5.05 -3.27
C ILE A 28 -12.50 -3.85 -3.44
N VAL A 29 -13.43 -3.88 -4.40
CA VAL A 29 -14.37 -2.76 -4.62
C VAL A 29 -15.27 -2.57 -3.41
N SER A 30 -15.73 -3.66 -2.79
CA SER A 30 -16.55 -3.58 -1.58
C SER A 30 -15.75 -3.12 -0.37
N ALA A 31 -14.47 -3.49 -0.26
CA ALA A 31 -13.59 -3.02 0.80
C ALA A 31 -13.34 -1.50 0.70
N LEU A 32 -12.97 -1.02 -0.49
CA LEU A 32 -12.73 0.41 -0.73
C LEU A 32 -14.00 1.25 -0.53
N ALA A 33 -15.16 0.73 -0.92
CA ALA A 33 -16.45 1.39 -0.68
C ALA A 33 -16.74 1.59 0.82
N ARG A 34 -16.29 0.68 1.72
CA ARG A 34 -16.44 0.87 3.18
C ARG A 34 -15.65 2.06 3.70
N TRP A 35 -14.61 2.49 3.00
CA TRP A 35 -13.78 3.64 3.37
C TRP A 35 -14.09 4.88 2.54
N SER A 36 -15.15 4.85 1.74
CA SER A 36 -15.47 5.90 0.77
C SER A 36 -14.32 6.18 -0.22
N ALA A 37 -13.50 5.17 -0.51
CA ALA A 37 -12.46 5.26 -1.53
C ALA A 37 -13.04 4.90 -2.91
N PRO A 38 -12.56 5.53 -4.00
CA PRO A 38 -12.95 5.17 -5.36
C PRO A 38 -12.62 3.71 -5.69
N ALA A 39 -13.32 3.15 -6.68
CA ALA A 39 -12.91 1.88 -7.27
C ALA A 39 -11.48 2.00 -7.83
N PRO A 40 -10.63 0.99 -7.67
CA PRO A 40 -9.24 1.07 -8.06
C PRO A 40 -9.10 1.00 -9.59
N VAL A 41 -8.00 1.54 -10.11
CA VAL A 41 -7.65 1.47 -11.53
C VAL A 41 -6.42 0.59 -11.69
N GLU A 42 -6.51 -0.40 -12.56
CA GLU A 42 -5.35 -1.18 -12.98
C GLU A 42 -4.42 -0.34 -13.85
N VAL A 43 -3.13 -0.36 -13.51
CA VAL A 43 -2.10 0.33 -14.30
C VAL A 43 -1.26 -0.71 -15.01
N GLU A 44 -1.34 -0.69 -16.34
CA GLU A 44 -0.65 -1.65 -17.20
C GLU A 44 0.88 -1.61 -17.02
N PRO A 45 1.54 -2.78 -16.97
CA PRO A 45 2.99 -2.84 -16.84
C PRO A 45 3.70 -2.33 -18.10
N ALA A 46 4.81 -1.64 -17.90
CA ALA A 46 5.70 -1.27 -18.99
C ALA A 46 6.60 -2.45 -19.38
N ALA A 47 6.81 -2.65 -20.69
CA ALA A 47 7.52 -3.81 -21.24
C ALA A 47 8.96 -4.02 -20.72
N ALA A 48 9.61 -2.97 -20.21
CA ALA A 48 11.02 -3.04 -19.80
C ALA A 48 11.25 -3.61 -18.39
N ALA A 49 10.38 -3.30 -17.43
CA ALA A 49 10.55 -3.66 -16.02
C ALA A 49 9.46 -4.61 -15.49
N GLY A 50 8.41 -4.87 -16.28
CA GLY A 50 7.22 -5.58 -15.80
C GLY A 50 6.40 -4.80 -14.78
N LEU A 51 6.79 -3.55 -14.51
CA LEU A 51 6.14 -2.61 -13.59
C LEU A 51 5.57 -1.43 -14.40
N PRO A 52 4.48 -0.79 -13.95
CA PRO A 52 3.87 0.33 -14.64
C PRO A 52 4.79 1.56 -14.67
N ALA A 53 4.64 2.41 -15.69
CA ALA A 53 5.37 3.66 -15.79
C ALA A 53 5.03 4.62 -14.62
N LEU A 54 6.04 5.33 -14.09
CA LEU A 54 5.87 6.24 -12.95
C LEU A 54 4.79 7.31 -13.22
N ASP A 55 4.79 7.94 -14.40
CA ASP A 55 3.83 8.98 -14.76
C ASP A 55 2.39 8.46 -14.84
N ALA A 56 2.21 7.20 -15.26
CA ALA A 56 0.88 6.59 -15.33
C ALA A 56 0.31 6.37 -13.93
N VAL A 57 1.14 5.85 -13.02
CA VAL A 57 0.76 5.68 -11.60
C VAL A 57 0.51 7.04 -10.95
N ALA A 58 1.42 8.00 -11.12
CA ALA A 58 1.27 9.35 -10.59
C ALA A 58 -0.04 10.01 -11.05
N GLY A 59 -0.42 9.84 -12.32
CA GLY A 59 -1.68 10.35 -12.86
C GLY A 59 -2.93 9.75 -12.20
N VAL A 60 -2.93 8.43 -11.93
CA VAL A 60 -4.04 7.75 -11.24
C VAL A 60 -4.14 8.23 -9.79
N LEU A 61 -3.01 8.30 -9.08
CA LEU A 61 -2.97 8.73 -7.68
C LEU A 61 -3.35 10.22 -7.53
N ALA A 62 -2.90 11.08 -8.45
CA ALA A 62 -3.27 12.50 -8.47
C ALA A 62 -4.78 12.73 -8.72
N ALA A 63 -5.46 11.76 -9.35
CA ALA A 63 -6.92 11.75 -9.47
C ALA A 63 -7.64 11.21 -8.21
N GLY A 64 -6.90 10.93 -7.13
CA GLY A 64 -7.43 10.40 -5.87
C GLY A 64 -7.85 8.94 -5.92
N THR A 65 -7.47 8.21 -6.96
CA THR A 65 -7.92 6.83 -7.23
C THR A 65 -6.82 5.83 -6.87
N PRO A 66 -7.13 4.69 -6.21
CA PRO A 66 -6.11 3.69 -5.91
C PRO A 66 -5.57 3.05 -7.19
N ALA A 67 -4.25 2.85 -7.26
CA ALA A 67 -3.59 2.26 -8.43
C ALA A 67 -3.20 0.81 -8.18
N VAL A 68 -3.80 -0.13 -8.90
CA VAL A 68 -3.45 -1.56 -8.80
C VAL A 68 -2.21 -1.85 -9.65
N VAL A 69 -1.22 -2.49 -9.04
CA VAL A 69 0.08 -2.76 -9.65
C VAL A 69 0.58 -4.17 -9.30
N ASP A 70 1.20 -4.86 -10.26
CA ASP A 70 1.92 -6.11 -9.98
C ASP A 70 3.34 -5.79 -9.48
N VAL A 71 3.66 -6.19 -8.25
CA VAL A 71 4.96 -5.90 -7.62
C VAL A 71 5.95 -7.05 -7.69
N ALA A 72 5.52 -8.24 -8.14
CA ALA A 72 6.38 -9.42 -8.17
C ALA A 72 7.72 -9.20 -8.92
N PRO A 73 7.77 -8.49 -10.06
CA PRO A 73 9.03 -8.20 -10.74
C PRO A 73 10.02 -7.40 -9.89
N GLY A 74 9.52 -6.45 -9.09
CA GLY A 74 10.34 -5.61 -8.22
C GLY A 74 10.80 -6.28 -6.92
N LEU A 75 10.17 -7.41 -6.57
CA LEU A 75 10.50 -8.21 -5.37
C LEU A 75 11.38 -9.43 -5.69
N ALA A 76 11.69 -9.70 -6.96
CA ALA A 76 12.45 -10.88 -7.40
C ALA A 76 13.96 -10.82 -7.06
N GLY A 77 14.45 -9.71 -6.49
CA GLY A 77 15.85 -9.50 -6.14
C GLY A 77 16.38 -8.15 -6.67
N PRO A 78 17.67 -7.85 -6.47
CA PRO A 78 18.24 -6.58 -6.90
C PRO A 78 18.26 -6.44 -8.42
N GLY A 79 18.06 -5.22 -8.91
CA GLY A 79 18.11 -4.88 -10.33
C GLY A 79 17.14 -3.77 -10.73
N PRO A 80 17.00 -3.49 -12.04
CA PRO A 80 16.21 -2.37 -12.53
C PRO A 80 14.74 -2.39 -12.09
N ALA A 81 14.13 -3.57 -11.96
CA ALA A 81 12.76 -3.69 -11.48
C ALA A 81 12.63 -3.33 -9.98
N ALA A 82 13.61 -3.70 -9.15
CA ALA A 82 13.63 -3.31 -7.75
C ALA A 82 13.87 -1.80 -7.58
N ASP A 83 14.74 -1.22 -8.41
CA ASP A 83 14.93 0.24 -8.47
C ASP A 83 13.63 0.94 -8.85
N HIS A 84 12.93 0.44 -9.87
CA HIS A 84 11.67 1.00 -10.34
C HIS A 84 10.53 0.84 -9.32
N LEU A 85 10.49 -0.25 -8.56
CA LEU A 85 9.54 -0.42 -7.46
C LEU A 85 9.80 0.57 -6.33
N ALA A 86 11.06 0.84 -6.00
CA ALA A 86 11.42 1.87 -5.03
C ALA A 86 10.95 3.26 -5.49
N ASP A 87 11.12 3.58 -6.78
CA ASP A 87 10.64 4.82 -7.37
C ASP A 87 9.11 4.91 -7.36
N LEU A 88 8.39 3.81 -7.61
CA LEU A 88 6.93 3.75 -7.50
C LEU A 88 6.43 4.04 -6.07
N LEU A 89 7.10 3.50 -5.06
CA LEU A 89 6.77 3.77 -3.66
C LEU A 89 7.07 5.23 -3.29
N ALA A 90 8.14 5.80 -3.81
CA ALA A 90 8.44 7.23 -3.65
C ALA A 90 7.36 8.10 -4.31
N VAL A 91 6.96 7.78 -5.54
CA VAL A 91 5.84 8.42 -6.24
C VAL A 91 4.57 8.34 -5.39
N ALA A 92 4.21 7.16 -4.90
CA ALA A 92 3.01 6.97 -4.08
C ALA A 92 3.06 7.80 -2.78
N ALA A 93 4.20 7.80 -2.08
CA ALA A 93 4.39 8.57 -0.86
C ALA A 93 4.30 10.09 -1.06
N HIS A 94 4.48 10.59 -2.28
CA HIS A 94 4.54 12.03 -2.58
C HIS A 94 3.43 12.53 -3.52
N SER A 95 2.69 11.62 -4.17
CA SER A 95 1.58 11.96 -5.07
C SER A 95 0.27 12.24 -4.31
N GLY A 96 0.14 11.69 -3.10
CA GLY A 96 -1.02 11.90 -2.24
C GLY A 96 -0.86 13.12 -1.33
N VAL A 97 -1.14 14.32 -1.83
CA VAL A 97 -1.31 15.48 -0.94
C VAL A 97 -2.71 15.47 -0.30
N GLY A 98 -2.80 15.02 0.95
CA GLY A 98 -3.97 15.26 1.83
C GLY A 98 -5.06 14.20 1.82
N PHE A 99 -4.76 12.98 2.28
CA PHE A 99 -5.71 11.86 2.49
C PHE A 99 -6.16 11.10 1.22
N GLY A 100 -5.29 11.03 0.20
CA GLY A 100 -5.57 10.35 -1.06
C GLY A 100 -5.42 8.81 -1.02
N SER A 101 -5.92 8.15 -2.06
CA SER A 101 -5.66 6.73 -2.32
C SER A 101 -4.22 6.52 -2.80
N GLY A 102 -3.63 5.39 -2.41
CA GLY A 102 -2.27 4.97 -2.76
C GLY A 102 -2.25 3.75 -3.69
N LEU A 103 -1.14 3.03 -3.65
CA LEU A 103 -0.99 1.77 -4.39
C LEU A 103 -1.87 0.67 -3.80
N VAL A 104 -2.29 -0.23 -4.68
CA VAL A 104 -2.83 -1.53 -4.36
C VAL A 104 -1.91 -2.59 -4.99
N PRO A 105 -0.81 -2.97 -4.31
CA PRO A 105 0.09 -4.01 -4.80
C PRO A 105 -0.61 -5.37 -4.86
N ARG A 106 -0.37 -6.13 -5.93
CA ARG A 106 -0.65 -7.56 -6.00
C ARG A 106 0.51 -8.34 -5.37
N CYS A 107 0.24 -8.94 -4.22
CA CYS A 107 1.19 -9.72 -3.44
C CYS A 107 0.78 -11.21 -3.46
N ALA A 108 1.76 -12.11 -3.47
CA ALA A 108 1.50 -13.55 -3.41
C ALA A 108 1.26 -14.06 -1.96
N ASP A 109 1.89 -13.41 -0.99
CA ASP A 109 1.98 -13.87 0.40
C ASP A 109 2.26 -12.71 1.38
N ALA A 110 2.33 -13.04 2.68
CA ALA A 110 2.56 -12.09 3.76
C ALA A 110 3.95 -11.43 3.71
N ASP A 111 4.97 -12.16 3.24
CA ASP A 111 6.34 -11.64 3.14
C ASP A 111 6.40 -10.49 2.13
N GLN A 112 5.74 -10.64 0.98
CA GLN A 112 5.62 -9.57 0.00
C GLN A 112 4.84 -8.36 0.53
N VAL A 113 3.76 -8.60 1.30
CA VAL A 113 3.02 -7.50 1.95
C VAL A 113 3.94 -6.74 2.89
N TRP A 114 4.69 -7.42 3.77
CA TRP A 114 5.63 -6.78 4.68
C TRP A 114 6.75 -6.03 3.96
N ALA A 115 7.29 -6.60 2.89
CA ALA A 115 8.31 -5.95 2.06
C ALA A 115 7.80 -4.62 1.49
N ILE A 116 6.57 -4.59 0.97
CA ILE A 116 5.96 -3.38 0.44
C ILE A 116 5.66 -2.35 1.54
N LEU A 117 5.14 -2.77 2.70
CA LEU A 117 4.91 -1.87 3.83
C LEU A 117 6.22 -1.26 4.35
N ALA A 118 7.29 -2.05 4.46
CA ALA A 118 8.61 -1.56 4.86
C ALA A 118 9.16 -0.55 3.84
N GLY A 119 9.04 -0.86 2.54
CA GLY A 119 9.41 0.05 1.47
C GLY A 119 8.62 1.36 1.50
N ALA A 120 7.30 1.30 1.74
CA ALA A 120 6.45 2.48 1.88
C ALA A 120 6.90 3.37 3.06
N VAL A 121 7.16 2.77 4.23
CA VAL A 121 7.68 3.50 5.40
C VAL A 121 9.03 4.17 5.09
N ALA A 122 9.92 3.47 4.40
CA ALA A 122 11.21 4.03 4.00
C ALA A 122 11.03 5.20 3.01
N ALA A 123 10.12 5.07 2.04
CA ALA A 123 9.81 6.12 1.07
C ALA A 123 9.24 7.37 1.74
N MET A 124 8.33 7.21 2.71
CA MET A 124 7.76 8.32 3.50
C MET A 124 8.79 9.04 4.36
N THR A 125 9.83 8.33 4.82
CA THR A 125 10.84 8.86 5.76
C THR A 125 12.16 9.26 5.08
N GLY A 126 12.27 9.05 3.76
CA GLY A 126 13.52 9.28 3.01
C GLY A 126 14.64 8.29 3.34
N ALA A 127 14.31 7.14 3.95
CA ALA A 127 15.27 6.06 4.19
C ALA A 127 15.54 5.23 2.93
N ASP A 128 16.49 4.30 3.01
CA ASP A 128 16.78 3.40 1.89
C ASP A 128 15.64 2.40 1.66
N VAL A 129 14.83 2.68 0.63
CA VAL A 129 13.67 1.86 0.24
C VAL A 129 14.10 0.45 -0.17
N ARG A 130 15.23 0.29 -0.85
CA ARG A 130 15.69 -1.03 -1.31
C ARG A 130 16.08 -1.90 -0.13
N ALA A 131 16.81 -1.32 0.81
CA ALA A 131 17.21 -2.02 2.02
C ALA A 131 15.98 -2.43 2.86
N ALA A 132 14.97 -1.57 2.94
CA ALA A 132 13.73 -1.86 3.67
C ALA A 132 12.90 -2.98 3.02
N ILE A 133 12.80 -3.00 1.68
CA ILE A 133 12.13 -4.08 0.94
C ILE A 133 12.87 -5.42 1.14
N ALA A 134 14.20 -5.40 1.09
CA ALA A 134 15.02 -6.61 1.23
C ALA A 134 15.07 -7.15 2.68
N GLY A 135 14.80 -6.31 3.68
CA GLY A 135 14.83 -6.67 5.09
C GLY A 135 13.68 -6.00 5.86
N PRO A 136 12.42 -6.40 5.63
CA PRO A 136 11.28 -5.83 6.34
C PRO A 136 11.36 -6.15 7.83
N ASP A 137 10.95 -5.19 8.66
CA ASP A 137 10.86 -5.32 10.13
C ASP A 137 9.40 -5.07 10.58
N PRO A 138 8.56 -6.12 10.59
CA PRO A 138 7.16 -6.01 10.98
C PRO A 138 6.96 -5.43 12.38
N ALA A 139 7.78 -5.84 13.35
CA ALA A 139 7.68 -5.37 14.73
C ALA A 139 7.90 -3.86 14.82
N ARG A 140 8.86 -3.32 14.05
CA ARG A 140 9.06 -1.86 13.95
C ARG A 140 7.86 -1.15 13.33
N ILE A 141 7.23 -1.72 12.31
CA ILE A 141 6.06 -1.13 11.64
C ILE A 141 4.85 -1.14 12.59
N LEU A 142 4.62 -2.25 13.29
CA LEU A 142 3.52 -2.40 14.25
C LEU A 142 3.73 -1.51 15.49
N GLY A 143 4.98 -1.30 15.91
CA GLY A 143 5.36 -0.38 16.98
C GLY A 143 5.24 1.11 16.65
N LEU A 144 4.88 1.50 15.42
CA LEU A 144 4.62 2.88 15.06
C LEU A 144 3.39 3.44 15.79
N SER A 145 3.26 4.77 15.85
CA SER A 145 2.00 5.37 16.33
C SER A 145 0.87 5.01 15.36
N ARG A 146 -0.37 4.96 15.89
CA ARG A 146 -1.57 4.78 15.05
C ARG A 146 -1.61 5.77 13.87
N SER A 147 -1.29 7.04 14.10
CA SER A 147 -1.29 8.05 13.04
C SER A 147 -0.27 7.76 11.93
N ALA A 148 0.89 7.20 12.27
CA ALA A 148 1.89 6.79 11.29
C ALA A 148 1.42 5.55 10.51
N ARG A 149 0.80 4.60 11.18
CA ARG A 149 0.16 3.42 10.56
C ARG A 149 -0.97 3.81 9.59
N GLU A 150 -1.81 4.76 9.97
CA GLU A 150 -2.83 5.33 9.09
C GLU A 150 -2.21 6.04 7.88
N ALA A 151 -1.08 6.72 8.05
CA ALA A 151 -0.37 7.39 6.95
C ALA A 151 0.28 6.39 5.97
N ILE A 152 0.71 5.20 6.42
CA ILE A 152 1.17 4.14 5.51
C ILE A 152 0.04 3.76 4.54
N ARG A 153 -1.23 3.83 4.97
CA ARG A 153 -2.40 3.53 4.13
C ARG A 153 -2.66 4.56 3.02
N ASP A 154 -2.08 5.76 3.12
CA ASP A 154 -2.05 6.73 2.02
C ASP A 154 -1.08 6.31 0.90
N VAL A 155 -0.06 5.51 1.24
CA VAL A 155 0.91 4.97 0.27
C VAL A 155 0.48 3.61 -0.26
N VAL A 156 -0.02 2.75 0.63
CA VAL A 156 -0.49 1.39 0.34
C VAL A 156 -1.90 1.22 0.88
N THR A 157 -2.89 1.45 0.01
CA THR A 157 -4.31 1.48 0.42
C THR A 157 -4.84 0.12 0.82
N CYS A 158 -4.40 -0.95 0.17
CA CYS A 158 -4.60 -2.36 0.57
C CYS A 158 -3.71 -3.24 -0.32
N ALA A 159 -3.49 -4.49 0.06
CA ALA A 159 -2.79 -5.47 -0.76
C ALA A 159 -3.78 -6.47 -1.35
N LEU A 160 -3.70 -6.68 -2.66
CA LEU A 160 -4.42 -7.74 -3.35
C LEU A 160 -3.64 -9.04 -3.21
N VAL A 161 -4.33 -10.11 -2.83
CA VAL A 161 -3.75 -11.46 -2.79
C VAL A 161 -4.59 -12.44 -3.60
N PRO A 162 -4.03 -13.58 -4.05
CA PRO A 162 -4.79 -14.59 -4.76
C PRO A 162 -6.03 -15.04 -3.99
N GLY A 163 -7.12 -15.30 -4.73
CA GLY A 163 -8.38 -15.79 -4.16
C GLY A 163 -8.17 -17.03 -3.29
N GLY A 164 -8.82 -17.03 -2.12
CA GLY A 164 -8.67 -18.10 -1.12
C GLY A 164 -7.40 -18.02 -0.26
N ARG A 165 -6.54 -17.00 -0.43
CA ARG A 165 -5.37 -16.77 0.45
C ARG A 165 -5.57 -15.66 1.47
N VAL A 166 -6.65 -14.88 1.40
CA VAL A 166 -6.91 -13.73 2.28
C VAL A 166 -6.78 -14.11 3.76
N ASP A 167 -7.47 -15.17 4.20
CA ASP A 167 -7.46 -15.60 5.61
C ASP A 167 -6.06 -16.06 6.06
N ALA A 168 -5.36 -16.83 5.20
CA ALA A 168 -4.03 -17.34 5.50
C ALA A 168 -3.01 -16.20 5.61
N VAL A 169 -2.99 -15.29 4.63
CA VAL A 169 -2.09 -14.12 4.66
C VAL A 169 -2.41 -13.22 5.84
N SER A 170 -3.69 -12.97 6.15
CA SER A 170 -4.08 -12.16 7.30
C SER A 170 -3.64 -12.78 8.62
N ALA A 171 -3.78 -14.11 8.76
CA ALA A 171 -3.31 -14.83 9.95
C ALA A 171 -1.78 -14.76 10.09
N ASP A 172 -1.04 -14.92 9.00
CA ASP A 172 0.41 -14.81 8.99
C ASP A 172 0.86 -13.40 9.38
N LEU A 173 0.24 -12.35 8.84
CA LEU A 173 0.51 -10.95 9.22
C LEU A 173 0.25 -10.69 10.71
N ALA A 174 -0.85 -11.23 11.25
CA ALA A 174 -1.20 -11.09 12.66
C ALA A 174 -0.27 -11.88 13.59
N SER A 175 0.36 -12.95 13.11
CA SER A 175 1.28 -13.76 13.92
C SER A 175 2.59 -13.04 14.28
N VAL A 176 2.91 -11.95 13.56
CA VAL A 176 4.14 -11.17 13.76
C VAL A 176 4.03 -10.12 14.87
N ASP A 177 2.80 -9.84 15.34
CA ASP A 177 2.57 -9.10 16.59
C ASP A 177 3.00 -9.89 17.84
N GLY A 178 3.38 -11.18 17.66
CA GLY A 178 3.82 -12.08 18.72
C GLY A 178 2.69 -12.55 19.64
N PRO A 179 2.93 -13.54 20.52
CA PRO A 179 2.07 -13.75 21.67
C PRO A 179 2.11 -12.57 22.65
#